data_AF-A0A368B8K3-F1
#
_entry.id   AF-A0A368B8K3-F1
#
_cell.length_a   1.000
_cell.length_b   1.000
_cell.length_c   1.000
_cell.angle_alpha   90.00
_cell.angle_beta   90.00
_cell.angle_gamma   90.00
#
_symmetry.space_group_name_H-M   'P 1'
#
loop_
_entity.id
_entity.type
_entity.pdbx_description
1 polymer ?
#
loop_
_entity_poly.entity_id
_entity_poly.type
_entity_poly.pdbx_seq_one_letter_code
_entity_poly.pdbx_strand_id
1 'polypeptide(L)'
;MEYFVTSPLLDLVILTVLMFIFARHEADWEPGGSRSAMFFTLLNPKVAIIFWPQCVLCRLLVGGDLIPPIVALLIFVLPLAPLLYRFCYVPWRKAFTIAGSMGAYMTLITIALRNLD
;
A
#
# COMPACT_ATOMS: atom_id res chain seq x y z
N MET A 1 11.88 -10.85 14.90
CA MET A 1 10.70 -11.06 14.02
C MET A 1 9.68 -9.94 14.16
N GLU A 2 9.51 -9.34 15.34
CA GLU A 2 8.59 -8.20 15.56
C GLU A 2 8.81 -7.03 14.60
N TYR A 3 10.06 -6.62 14.34
CA TYR A 3 10.40 -5.52 13.42
C TYR A 3 9.91 -5.72 11.97
N PHE A 4 9.80 -6.95 11.49
CA PHE A 4 9.29 -7.23 10.15
C PHE A 4 7.75 -7.20 10.11
N VAL A 5 7.09 -7.58 11.21
CA VAL A 5 5.62 -7.54 11.29
C VAL A 5 5.13 -6.10 11.52
N THR A 6 5.90 -5.24 12.17
CA THR A 6 5.47 -3.91 12.64
C THR A 6 5.85 -2.73 11.75
N SER A 7 6.74 -2.91 10.76
CA SER A 7 7.29 -1.76 10.04
C SER A 7 6.37 -1.23 8.93
N PRO A 8 5.95 0.05 8.98
CA PRO A 8 5.23 0.70 7.88
C PRO A 8 6.06 0.84 6.59
N LEU A 9 7.40 0.65 6.64
CA LEU A 9 8.24 0.50 5.44
C LEU A 9 7.88 -0.75 4.67
N LEU A 10 7.58 -1.85 5.36
CA LEU A 10 7.26 -3.10 4.69
C LEU A 10 5.93 -2.98 3.93
N ASP A 11 4.94 -2.30 4.50
CA ASP A 11 3.65 -2.03 3.83
C ASP A 11 3.85 -1.29 2.51
N LEU A 12 4.74 -0.30 2.51
CA LEU A 12 5.06 0.48 1.33
C LEU A 12 5.85 -0.30 0.29
N VAL A 13 6.77 -1.16 0.73
CA VAL A 13 7.47 -2.11 -0.14
C VAL A 13 6.46 -3.07 -0.79
N ILE A 14 5.48 -3.57 -0.03
CA ILE A 14 4.46 -4.48 -0.56
C ILE A 14 3.55 -3.75 -1.55
N LEU A 15 3.10 -2.54 -1.23
CA LEU A 15 2.30 -1.73 -2.14
C LEU A 15 3.05 -1.47 -3.46
N THR A 16 4.33 -1.10 -3.39
CA THR A 16 5.15 -0.90 -4.60
C THR A 16 5.37 -2.20 -5.38
N VAL A 17 5.58 -3.34 -4.72
CA VAL A 17 5.64 -4.64 -5.40
C VAL A 17 4.32 -4.98 -6.09
N LEU A 18 3.17 -4.74 -5.45
CA LEU A 18 1.86 -4.96 -6.07
C LEU A 18 1.66 -4.06 -7.29
N MET A 19 2.04 -2.78 -7.19
CA MET A 19 2.02 -1.86 -8.34
C MET A 19 2.93 -2.34 -9.47
N PHE A 20 4.10 -2.89 -9.17
CA PHE A 20 4.98 -3.49 -10.18
C PHE A 20 4.35 -4.71 -10.84
N ILE A 21 3.78 -5.63 -10.06
CA ILE A 21 3.18 -6.86 -10.60
C ILE A 21 1.98 -6.53 -11.49
N PHE A 22 1.09 -5.63 -11.04
CA PHE A 22 -0.20 -5.40 -11.69
C PHE A 22 -0.22 -4.22 -12.68
N ALA A 23 0.70 -3.27 -12.58
CA ALA A 23 0.66 -2.02 -13.33
C ALA A 23 1.98 -1.63 -14.02
N ARG A 24 3.02 -2.48 -14.03
CA ARG A 24 4.34 -2.17 -14.63
C ARG A 24 4.32 -1.69 -16.09
N HIS A 25 3.39 -2.19 -16.90
CA HIS A 25 3.38 -1.95 -18.36
C HIS A 25 2.35 -0.92 -18.84
N GLU A 26 1.40 -0.53 -18.00
CA GLU A 26 0.30 0.42 -18.32
C GLU A 26 0.50 1.77 -17.60
N ALA A 27 1.76 1.96 -17.26
CA ALA A 27 2.37 2.97 -16.46
C ALA A 27 2.74 4.17 -17.31
N ASP A 28 1.77 4.97 -17.74
CA ASP A 28 2.03 6.17 -18.56
C ASP A 28 2.79 7.29 -17.79
N TRP A 29 3.51 6.96 -16.71
CA TRP A 29 4.38 7.87 -15.98
C TRP A 29 5.76 8.06 -16.62
N GLU A 30 6.01 7.49 -17.81
CA GLU A 30 7.27 7.60 -18.54
C GLU A 30 7.11 8.24 -19.93
N PRO A 31 7.60 9.48 -20.13
CA PRO A 31 8.01 9.91 -21.45
C PRO A 31 9.32 9.17 -21.79
N GLY A 32 9.19 7.93 -22.28
CA GLY A 32 10.32 7.09 -22.74
C GLY A 32 10.36 5.73 -22.03
N GLY A 33 9.85 4.70 -22.71
CA GLY A 33 9.62 3.34 -22.19
C GLY A 33 10.86 2.50 -21.88
N SER A 34 11.73 2.95 -20.97
CA SER A 34 12.90 2.19 -20.51
C SER A 34 13.26 2.39 -19.04
N ARG A 35 12.52 3.20 -18.26
CA ARG A 35 12.89 3.56 -16.88
C ARG A 35 12.03 2.90 -15.79
N SER A 36 11.04 2.07 -16.17
CA SER A 36 10.08 1.56 -15.20
C SER A 36 10.75 0.69 -14.13
N ALA A 37 11.83 -0.02 -14.47
CA ALA A 37 12.62 -0.79 -13.53
C ALA A 37 13.46 0.06 -12.55
N MET A 38 13.89 1.27 -12.93
CA MET A 38 14.67 2.18 -12.06
C MET A 38 13.77 2.97 -11.08
N PHE A 39 12.53 3.26 -11.48
CA PHE A 39 11.54 3.94 -10.62
C PHE A 39 10.89 3.03 -9.56
N PHE A 40 11.07 1.72 -9.66
CA PHE A 40 10.64 0.75 -8.64
C PHE A 40 11.78 0.31 -7.72
N THR A 41 13.04 0.45 -8.15
CA THR A 41 14.22 0.17 -7.31
C THR A 41 14.48 1.28 -6.29
N LEU A 42 14.13 2.52 -6.62
CA LEU A 42 13.93 3.61 -5.65
C LEU A 42 12.44 3.80 -5.45
N LEU A 43 11.92 3.63 -4.23
CA LEU A 43 10.54 3.92 -3.86
C LEU A 43 10.08 5.20 -4.58
N ASN A 44 9.08 5.13 -5.46
CA ASN A 44 8.60 6.32 -6.14
C ASN A 44 8.25 7.36 -5.07
N PRO A 45 8.88 8.55 -5.05
CA PRO A 45 8.72 9.51 -3.97
C PRO A 45 7.26 9.93 -3.79
N LYS A 46 6.45 9.90 -4.86
CA LYS A 46 5.01 10.13 -4.78
C LYS A 46 4.29 9.05 -3.97
N VAL A 47 4.66 7.79 -4.19
CA VAL A 47 4.08 6.65 -3.47
C VAL A 47 4.49 6.71 -1.99
N ALA A 48 5.75 7.02 -1.71
CA ALA A 48 6.21 7.24 -0.34
C ALA A 48 5.40 8.35 0.35
N ILE A 49 5.32 9.54 -0.24
CA ILE A 49 4.67 10.71 0.38
C ILE A 49 3.17 10.48 0.62
N ILE A 50 2.49 9.81 -0.32
CA ILE A 50 1.03 9.64 -0.26
C ILE A 50 0.65 8.48 0.66
N PHE A 51 1.34 7.34 0.57
CA PHE A 51 0.92 6.11 1.24
C PHE A 51 1.68 5.81 2.53
N TRP A 52 2.87 6.40 2.75
CA TRP A 52 3.59 6.28 4.04
C TRP A 52 2.72 6.70 5.24
N PRO A 53 2.10 7.89 5.23
CA PRO A 53 1.28 8.31 6.36
C PRO A 53 0.08 7.39 6.59
N GLN A 54 -0.48 6.81 5.52
CA GLN A 54 -1.61 5.89 5.61
C GLN A 54 -1.22 4.57 6.25
N CYS A 55 -0.06 4.01 5.87
CA CYS A 55 0.45 2.77 6.46
C CYS A 55 0.77 2.96 7.95
N VAL A 56 1.44 4.08 8.30
CA VAL A 56 1.73 4.44 9.70
C VAL A 56 0.44 4.60 10.51
N LEU A 57 -0.51 5.41 10.01
CA LEU A 57 -1.77 5.68 10.73
C LEU A 57 -2.61 4.41 10.89
N CYS A 58 -2.71 3.57 9.85
CA CYS A 58 -3.45 2.32 9.93
C CYS A 58 -2.89 1.42 11.04
N ARG A 59 -1.56 1.29 11.13
CA ARG A 59 -0.91 0.50 12.18
C ARG A 59 -1.06 1.09 13.56
N LEU A 60 -0.91 2.41 13.71
CA LEU A 60 -1.11 3.09 14.99
C LEU A 60 -2.55 2.93 15.50
N LEU A 61 -3.53 3.01 14.61
CA LEU A 61 -4.94 2.85 14.96
C LEU A 61 -5.30 1.41 15.32
N VAL A 62 -4.73 0.43 14.62
CA VAL A 62 -4.96 -1.00 14.89
C VAL A 62 -4.24 -1.47 16.16
N GLY A 63 -2.96 -1.11 16.33
CA GLY A 63 -2.13 -1.53 17.46
C GLY A 63 -2.33 -0.69 18.73
N GLY A 64 -2.81 0.55 18.62
CA GLY A 64 -3.13 1.40 19.76
C GLY A 64 -4.54 1.19 20.33
N ASP A 65 -5.29 0.22 19.82
CA ASP A 65 -6.68 -0.08 20.23
C ASP A 65 -7.65 1.11 20.12
N LEU A 66 -7.31 2.12 19.33
CA LEU A 66 -8.06 3.39 19.25
C LEU A 66 -9.42 3.22 18.55
N ILE A 67 -9.52 2.30 17.60
CA ILE A 67 -10.75 1.99 16.85
C ILE A 67 -10.82 0.51 16.49
N PRO A 68 -12.02 -0.04 16.18
CA PRO A 68 -12.15 -1.41 15.73
C PRO A 68 -11.28 -1.66 14.47
N PRO A 69 -10.53 -2.77 14.39
CA PRO A 69 -9.59 -2.98 13.29
C PRO A 69 -10.25 -3.02 11.91
N ILE A 70 -11.48 -3.52 11.83
CA ILE A 70 -12.28 -3.52 10.60
C ILE A 70 -12.53 -2.09 10.12
N VAL A 71 -12.82 -1.17 11.05
CA VAL A 71 -13.06 0.25 10.74
C VAL A 71 -11.76 0.91 10.27
N ALA A 72 -10.64 0.63 10.94
CA ALA A 72 -9.32 1.11 10.50
C ALA A 72 -9.03 0.66 9.06
N LEU A 73 -9.15 -0.65 8.79
CA LEU A 73 -8.91 -1.21 7.47
C LEU A 73 -9.80 -0.58 6.40
N LEU A 74 -11.10 -0.39 6.65
CA LEU A 74 -12.00 0.26 5.70
C LEU A 74 -11.55 1.69 5.38
N ILE A 75 -11.19 2.48 6.39
CA ILE A 75 -10.75 3.88 6.22
C ILE A 75 -9.53 3.99 5.29
N PHE A 76 -8.59 3.04 5.35
CA PHE A 76 -7.36 3.11 4.56
C PHE A 76 -7.43 2.33 3.24
N VAL A 77 -8.23 1.27 3.15
CA VAL A 77 -8.36 0.45 1.94
C VAL A 77 -9.32 1.08 0.93
N LEU A 78 -10.45 1.67 1.36
CA LEU A 78 -11.41 2.29 0.44
C LEU A 78 -10.80 3.41 -0.42
N PRO A 79 -10.04 4.37 0.12
CA PRO A 79 -9.45 5.43 -0.69
C PRO A 79 -8.25 4.95 -1.51
N LEU A 80 -7.74 3.73 -1.29
CA LEU A 80 -6.50 3.27 -1.91
C LEU A 80 -6.62 3.19 -3.44
N ALA A 81 -7.72 2.61 -3.96
CA ALA A 81 -7.97 2.54 -5.40
C ALA A 81 -8.08 3.92 -6.09
N PRO A 82 -8.87 4.88 -5.59
CA PRO A 82 -8.91 6.22 -6.19
C PRO A 82 -7.61 7.00 -6.06
N LEU A 83 -6.83 6.79 -5.00
CA LEU A 83 -5.50 7.40 -4.88
C LEU A 83 -4.51 6.83 -5.90
N LEU A 84 -4.51 5.51 -6.10
CA LEU A 84 -3.70 4.86 -7.12
C LEU A 84 -4.07 5.32 -8.54
N TYR A 85 -5.37 5.44 -8.83
CA TYR A 85 -5.84 5.95 -10.11
C TYR A 85 -5.44 7.42 -10.34
N ARG A 86 -5.67 8.29 -9.35
CA ARG A 86 -5.46 9.73 -9.49
C ARG A 86 -3.99 10.15 -9.45
N PHE A 87 -3.19 9.55 -8.57
CA PHE A 87 -1.82 10.00 -8.31
C PHE A 87 -0.75 9.12 -8.94
N CYS A 88 -1.05 7.85 -9.18
CA CYS A 88 -0.13 6.90 -9.81
C CYS A 88 -0.54 6.52 -11.23
N TYR A 89 -1.62 7.11 -11.76
CA TYR A 89 -2.16 6.84 -13.10
C TYR A 89 -2.41 5.35 -13.37
N VAL A 90 -2.64 4.56 -12.31
CA VAL A 90 -2.89 3.12 -12.44
C VAL A 90 -4.29 2.92 -12.99
N PRO A 91 -4.49 2.11 -14.05
CA PRO A 91 -5.81 1.84 -14.60
C PRO A 91 -6.80 1.36 -13.53
N TRP A 92 -8.02 1.89 -13.55
CA TRP A 92 -9.02 1.71 -12.49
C TRP A 92 -9.24 0.23 -12.07
N ARG A 93 -9.27 -0.67 -13.06
CA ARG A 93 -9.40 -2.12 -12.83
C ARG A 93 -8.24 -2.69 -12.00
N LYS A 94 -7.01 -2.29 -12.32
CA LYS A 94 -5.78 -2.72 -11.62
C LYS A 94 -5.64 -2.03 -10.27
N ALA A 95 -6.04 -0.77 -10.17
CA ALA A 95 -6.06 -0.02 -8.90
C ALA A 95 -6.96 -0.72 -7.87
N PHE A 96 -8.13 -1.24 -8.30
CA PHE A 96 -8.98 -2.07 -7.46
C PHE A 96 -8.32 -3.39 -7.06
N THR A 97 -7.65 -4.08 -7.98
CA THR A 97 -6.93 -5.33 -7.67
C THR A 97 -5.82 -5.08 -6.63
N ILE A 98 -5.00 -4.04 -6.84
CA ILE A 98 -3.92 -3.66 -5.91
C ILE A 98 -4.51 -3.27 -4.55
N ALA A 99 -5.58 -2.48 -4.53
CA ALA A 99 -6.22 -2.07 -3.29
C ALA A 99 -6.80 -3.27 -2.53
N GLY A 100 -7.43 -4.22 -3.24
CA GLY A 100 -7.92 -5.47 -2.66
C GLY A 100 -6.79 -6.35 -2.11
N SER A 101 -5.71 -6.52 -2.86
CA SER A 101 -4.52 -7.27 -2.40
C SER A 101 -3.88 -6.62 -1.18
N MET A 102 -3.79 -5.29 -1.15
CA MET A 102 -3.29 -4.55 0.00
C MET A 102 -4.23 -4.67 1.20
N GLY A 103 -5.54 -4.66 0.99
CA GLY A 103 -6.52 -4.90 2.05
C GLY A 103 -6.39 -6.30 2.66
N ALA A 104 -6.19 -7.34 1.84
CA ALA A 104 -5.93 -8.69 2.33
C ALA A 104 -4.63 -8.76 3.15
N TYR A 105 -3.56 -8.15 2.65
CA TYR A 105 -2.29 -8.04 3.37
C TYR A 105 -2.45 -7.35 4.73
N MET A 106 -3.08 -6.18 4.77
CA MET A 106 -3.28 -5.41 6.01
C MET A 106 -4.20 -6.13 6.99
N THR A 107 -5.14 -6.95 6.50
CA THR A 107 -5.97 -7.83 7.34
C THR A 107 -5.11 -8.88 8.05
N LEU A 108 -4.19 -9.54 7.33
CA LEU A 108 -3.26 -10.51 7.93
C LEU A 108 -2.36 -9.84 8.97
N ILE A 109 -1.84 -8.65 8.68
CA ILE A 109 -1.05 -7.87 9.64
C ILE A 109 -1.87 -7.52 10.88
N THR A 110 -3.11 -7.09 10.69
CA THR A 110 -4.03 -6.76 11.78
C THR A 110 -4.28 -7.97 12.69
N ILE A 111 -4.50 -9.14 12.10
CA ILE A 111 -4.66 -10.40 12.84
C ILE A 111 -3.36 -10.73 13.58
N ALA A 112 -2.21 -10.62 12.92
CA ALA A 112 -0.91 -10.90 13.54
C ALA A 112 -0.64 -9.99 14.74
N LEU A 113 -0.87 -8.67 14.60
CA LEU A 113 -0.71 -7.70 15.68
C LEU A 113 -1.60 -8.05 16.88
N ARG A 114 -2.85 -8.42 16.65
CA ARG A 114 -3.82 -8.80 17.70
C ARG A 114 -3.50 -10.09 18.44
N ASN A 115 -2.74 -11.00 17.83
CA ASN A 115 -2.40 -12.31 18.40
C ASN A 115 -0.95 -12.36 18.92
N LEU A 116 -0.19 -11.28 18.76
CA LEU A 116 1.17 -11.13 19.29
C LEU A 116 1.21 -10.35 20.62
N ASP A 117 0.08 -9.75 21.01
CA ASP A 117 -0.19 -9.30 22.39
C ASP A 117 -0.51 -10.50 23.31
#